data_AF-A0A5J6SJL7-F1
#
_entry.id   AF-A0A5J6SJL7-F1
#
_cell.length_a   1.000
_cell.length_b   1.000
_cell.length_c   1.000
_cell.angle_alpha   90.00
_cell.angle_beta   90.00
_cell.angle_gamma   90.00
#
_symmetry.space_group_name_H-M   'P 1'
#
loop_
_entity.id
_entity.type
_entity.pdbx_description
1 polymer ?
#
loop_
_entity_poly.entity_id
_entity_poly.type
_entity_poly.pdbx_seq_one_letter_code
_entity_poly.pdbx_strand_id
1 'polypeptide(L)'
;MTSEEKNMGNINSPSSIADEQALKVIGYYKRQAWALKVFDKIDQDNVIADGTNVVLASSIIQSTNNLYFPAYMRISTIEEGKVVGAYLIIEEDDSFQLLPLERALEELQMNELLPFKYRTLGQIDGDTYQVNWPDFS
;
A
#
# COMPACT_ATOMS: atom_id res chain seq x y z
N MET A 1 -25.51 56.42 -32.06
CA MET A 1 -24.16 55.91 -31.73
C MET A 1 -24.02 56.05 -30.21
N THR A 2 -23.87 55.06 -29.34
CA THR A 2 -23.79 53.58 -29.39
C THR A 2 -23.90 53.18 -27.89
N SER A 3 -25.03 52.63 -27.44
CA SER A 3 -25.25 51.23 -27.03
C SER A 3 -24.23 50.63 -26.04
N GLU A 4 -24.69 50.51 -24.78
CA GLU A 4 -24.53 49.42 -23.78
C GLU A 4 -23.25 48.55 -23.79
N GLU A 5 -22.48 48.63 -22.69
CA GLU A 5 -21.43 47.67 -22.32
C GLU A 5 -22.06 46.33 -21.88
N LYS A 6 -21.84 45.28 -22.67
CA LYS A 6 -22.15 43.89 -22.31
C LYS A 6 -21.00 43.23 -21.58
N ASN A 7 -21.32 42.81 -20.36
CA ASN A 7 -20.80 41.67 -19.61
C ASN A 7 -20.34 40.49 -20.50
N MET A 8 -19.08 40.04 -20.37
CA MET A 8 -18.64 38.70 -20.77
C MET A 8 -17.48 38.22 -19.88
N GLY A 9 -17.69 37.09 -19.19
CA GLY A 9 -16.71 36.00 -19.22
C GLY A 9 -15.81 35.80 -18.00
N ASN A 10 -16.38 35.28 -16.92
CA ASN A 10 -15.69 34.54 -15.85
C ASN A 10 -15.36 33.10 -16.29
N ILE A 11 -14.11 32.76 -16.62
CA ILE A 11 -13.55 31.38 -16.71
C ILE A 11 -12.04 31.53 -17.02
N ASN A 12 -11.02 31.08 -16.26
CA ASN A 12 -10.82 29.92 -15.41
C ASN A 12 -9.75 30.26 -14.35
N SER A 13 -10.12 30.25 -13.07
CA SER A 13 -9.19 29.92 -12.00
C SER A 13 -9.34 28.42 -11.73
N PRO A 14 -8.30 27.58 -11.82
CA PRO A 14 -8.41 26.19 -11.42
C PRO A 14 -8.33 26.14 -9.89
N SER A 15 -9.44 26.45 -9.24
CA SER A 15 -9.57 26.27 -7.78
C SER A 15 -10.95 25.74 -7.51
N SER A 16 -11.09 24.41 -7.45
CA SER A 16 -12.07 23.64 -6.65
C SER A 16 -12.08 22.16 -7.08
N ILE A 17 -10.94 21.47 -7.01
CA ILE A 17 -10.89 20.00 -6.94
C ILE A 17 -9.76 19.64 -5.97
N ALA A 18 -9.96 19.85 -4.68
CA ALA A 18 -9.01 19.44 -3.65
C ALA A 18 -9.71 19.30 -2.28
N ASP A 19 -10.90 18.70 -2.27
CA ASP A 19 -11.53 18.18 -1.05
C ASP A 19 -12.02 16.73 -1.32
N GLU A 20 -11.27 15.97 -2.13
CA GLU A 20 -11.32 14.51 -2.09
C GLU A 20 -10.31 14.07 -1.03
N GLN A 21 -10.78 13.33 -0.02
CA GLN A 21 -9.97 12.86 1.11
C GLN A 21 -8.67 12.24 0.59
N ALA A 22 -7.54 12.91 0.83
CA ALA A 22 -6.24 12.40 0.44
C ALA A 22 -6.02 11.04 1.12
N LEU A 23 -5.89 9.96 0.32
CA LEU A 23 -5.70 8.60 0.83
C LEU A 23 -4.49 8.56 1.77
N LYS A 24 -4.74 8.31 3.05
CA LYS A 24 -3.72 8.34 4.09
C LYS A 24 -3.07 6.95 4.22
N VAL A 25 -2.13 6.67 3.33
CA VAL A 25 -1.32 5.44 3.39
C VAL A 25 -0.53 5.40 4.70
N ILE A 26 -0.69 4.31 5.45
CA ILE A 26 0.10 4.01 6.65
C ILE A 26 1.47 3.50 6.19
N GLY A 27 2.52 4.21 6.56
CA GLY A 27 3.87 3.86 6.15
C GLY A 27 4.87 4.97 6.41
N TYR A 28 5.87 5.08 5.54
CA TYR A 28 6.93 6.09 5.65
C TYR A 28 7.71 6.04 6.97
N TYR A 29 7.76 4.88 7.63
CA TYR A 29 8.45 4.74 8.91
C TYR A 29 9.96 4.66 8.68
N LYS A 30 10.74 5.39 9.48
CA LYS A 30 12.22 5.27 9.48
C LYS A 30 12.72 4.01 10.19
N ARG A 31 11.90 3.41 11.05
CA ARG A 31 12.23 2.21 11.82
C ARG A 31 11.21 1.13 11.53
N GLN A 32 11.69 -0.03 11.10
CA GLN A 32 10.89 -1.22 10.86
C GLN A 32 10.02 -1.60 12.08
N ALA A 33 10.56 -1.45 13.28
CA ALA A 33 9.83 -1.72 14.53
C ALA A 33 8.56 -0.87 14.70
N TRP A 34 8.47 0.31 14.05
CA TRP A 34 7.25 1.12 14.08
C TRP A 34 6.23 0.66 13.05
N ALA A 35 6.68 0.24 11.87
CA ALA A 35 5.82 -0.38 10.88
C ALA A 35 5.18 -1.67 11.43
N LEU A 36 5.93 -2.45 12.22
CA LEU A 36 5.42 -3.65 12.89
C LEU A 36 4.23 -3.37 13.83
N LYS A 37 4.28 -2.27 14.59
CA LYS A 37 3.23 -1.92 15.57
C LYS A 37 1.87 -1.63 14.95
N VAL A 38 1.80 -1.46 13.64
CA VAL A 38 0.52 -1.32 12.95
C VAL A 38 -0.28 -2.61 13.03
N PHE A 39 0.38 -3.77 12.95
CA PHE A 39 -0.29 -5.06 13.09
C PHE A 39 -0.74 -5.35 14.52
N ASP A 40 -0.13 -4.74 15.54
CA ASP A 40 -0.64 -4.84 16.93
C ASP A 40 -2.06 -4.25 17.09
N LYS A 41 -2.48 -3.37 16.16
CA LYS A 41 -3.82 -2.78 16.12
C LYS A 41 -4.80 -3.57 15.25
N ILE A 42 -4.30 -4.48 14.42
CA ILE A 42 -5.09 -5.28 13.49
C ILE A 42 -5.06 -6.70 14.04
N ASP A 43 -6.08 -7.07 14.82
CA ASP A 43 -6.19 -8.36 15.50
C ASP A 43 -6.45 -9.50 14.49
N GLN A 44 -5.38 -9.93 13.81
CA GLN A 44 -5.39 -10.96 12.78
C GLN A 44 -4.08 -11.75 12.82
N ASP A 45 -4.14 -13.06 12.56
CA ASP A 45 -2.94 -13.88 12.38
C ASP A 45 -2.06 -13.36 11.23
N ASN A 46 -0.75 -13.56 11.38
CA ASN A 46 0.24 -13.09 10.40
C ASN A 46 0.13 -13.75 9.03
N VAL A 47 -0.47 -14.94 8.96
CA VAL A 47 -0.72 -15.68 7.72
C VAL A 47 -2.12 -16.27 7.82
N ILE A 48 -3.00 -15.88 6.91
CA ILE A 48 -4.37 -16.40 6.81
C ILE A 48 -4.65 -16.92 5.40
N ALA A 49 -5.63 -17.83 5.26
CA ALA A 49 -6.08 -18.27 3.96
C ALA A 49 -6.84 -17.15 3.22
N ASP A 50 -6.55 -16.95 1.94
CA ASP A 50 -7.16 -15.92 1.08
C ASP A 50 -7.58 -16.51 -0.27
N GLY A 51 -8.43 -17.53 -0.20
CA GLY A 51 -8.90 -18.31 -1.33
C GLY A 51 -8.15 -19.64 -1.52
N THR A 52 -8.41 -20.30 -2.65
CA THR A 52 -7.78 -21.61 -2.96
C THR A 52 -6.31 -21.41 -3.31
N ASN A 53 -5.41 -22.04 -2.54
CA ASN A 53 -3.96 -22.01 -2.74
C ASN A 53 -3.33 -20.60 -2.67
N VAL A 54 -3.97 -19.67 -1.99
CA VAL A 54 -3.43 -18.33 -1.75
C VAL A 54 -3.54 -18.02 -0.27
N VAL A 55 -2.47 -17.46 0.29
CA VAL A 55 -2.45 -16.92 1.64
C VAL A 55 -2.27 -15.42 1.61
N LEU A 56 -2.86 -14.73 2.59
CA LEU A 56 -2.60 -13.34 2.89
C LEU A 56 -1.63 -13.27 4.06
N ALA A 57 -0.47 -12.67 3.86
CA ALA A 57 0.60 -12.59 4.84
C ALA A 57 0.88 -11.13 5.25
N SER A 58 0.78 -10.85 6.55
CA SER A 58 1.27 -9.61 7.16
C SER A 58 2.74 -9.43 6.85
N SER A 59 3.12 -8.28 6.31
CA SER A 59 4.43 -8.06 5.72
C SER A 59 4.92 -6.62 5.89
N ILE A 60 6.22 -6.41 5.72
CA ILE A 60 6.84 -5.09 5.62
C ILE A 60 7.50 -4.95 4.26
N ILE A 61 7.16 -3.89 3.52
CA ILE A 61 7.89 -3.46 2.32
C ILE A 61 9.00 -2.50 2.74
N GLN A 62 10.21 -2.69 2.23
CA GLN A 62 11.31 -1.73 2.35
C GLN A 62 11.42 -0.96 1.04
N SER A 63 11.22 0.36 1.10
CA SER A 63 11.43 1.25 -0.05
C SER A 63 12.93 1.51 -0.29
N THR A 64 13.25 2.01 -1.49
CA THR A 64 14.62 2.40 -1.89
C THR A 64 15.18 3.56 -1.08
N ASN A 65 14.33 4.39 -0.48
CA ASN A 65 14.72 5.46 0.44
C ASN A 65 14.84 4.99 1.91
N ASN A 66 14.88 3.67 2.16
CA ASN A 66 14.99 3.04 3.49
C ASN A 66 13.86 3.40 4.45
N LEU A 67 12.65 3.57 3.91
CA LEU A 67 11.43 3.67 4.69
C LEU A 67 10.70 2.32 4.68
N TYR A 68 9.87 2.12 5.70
CA TYR A 68 9.17 0.86 5.92
C TYR A 68 7.67 1.08 5.86
N PHE A 69 6.99 0.21 5.13
CA PHE A 69 5.55 0.24 4.91
C PHE A 69 4.95 -1.09 5.38
N PRO A 70 4.03 -1.08 6.36
CA PRO A 70 3.23 -2.26 6.64
C PRO A 70 2.30 -2.55 5.45
N ALA A 71 2.22 -3.82 5.07
CA ALA A 71 1.49 -4.27 3.91
C ALA A 71 0.99 -5.70 4.11
N TYR A 72 0.07 -6.13 3.26
CA TYR A 72 -0.30 -7.53 3.12
C TYR A 72 0.16 -8.07 1.76
N MET A 73 0.79 -9.23 1.77
CA MET A 73 1.19 -9.95 0.56
C MET A 73 0.21 -11.06 0.30
N ARG A 74 -0.31 -11.13 -0.93
CA ARG A 74 -1.01 -12.31 -1.42
C ARG A 74 0.01 -13.24 -2.05
N ILE A 75 0.13 -14.45 -1.52
CA ILE A 75 1.17 -15.39 -1.91
C ILE A 75 0.52 -16.71 -2.33
N SER A 76 0.89 -17.19 -3.52
CA SER A 76 0.44 -18.46 -4.05
C SER A 76 1.24 -19.61 -3.44
N THR A 77 0.55 -20.55 -2.80
CA THR A 77 1.17 -21.75 -2.21
C THR A 77 1.39 -22.86 -3.24
N ILE A 78 0.72 -22.82 -4.40
CA ILE A 78 0.98 -23.74 -5.51
C ILE A 78 2.12 -23.28 -6.42
N GLU A 79 2.37 -21.98 -6.51
CA GLU A 79 3.50 -21.41 -7.24
C GLU A 79 4.66 -21.12 -6.29
N GLU A 80 4.89 -22.02 -5.32
CA GLU A 80 6.08 -22.07 -4.46
C GLU A 80 6.42 -20.74 -3.77
N GLY A 81 5.40 -19.98 -3.34
CA GLY A 81 5.59 -18.71 -2.62
C GLY A 81 5.57 -17.46 -3.49
N LYS A 82 5.22 -17.57 -4.77
CA LYS A 82 5.16 -16.40 -5.65
C LYS A 82 4.13 -15.38 -5.15
N VAL A 83 4.54 -14.12 -5.09
CA VAL A 83 3.65 -12.99 -4.82
C VAL A 83 2.70 -12.79 -6.00
N VAL A 84 1.40 -12.88 -5.73
CA VAL A 84 0.32 -12.67 -6.72
C VAL A 84 -0.44 -11.36 -6.50
N GLY A 85 -0.08 -10.60 -5.46
CA GLY A 85 -0.59 -9.26 -5.20
C GLY A 85 -0.05 -8.69 -3.90
N ALA A 86 -0.14 -7.37 -3.73
CA ALA A 86 0.25 -6.68 -2.52
C ALA A 86 -0.74 -5.56 -2.20
N TYR A 87 -1.00 -5.34 -0.92
CA TYR A 87 -1.86 -4.28 -0.42
C TYR A 87 -1.13 -3.40 0.58
N LEU A 88 -1.15 -2.10 0.36
CA LEU A 88 -0.82 -1.10 1.38
C LEU A 88 -2.03 -0.89 2.30
N ILE A 89 -1.77 -0.46 3.51
CA ILE A 89 -2.81 -0.18 4.51
C ILE A 89 -3.10 1.33 4.47
N ILE A 90 -4.38 1.69 4.37
CA ILE A 90 -4.87 3.06 4.51
C ILE A 90 -5.61 3.18 5.83
N GLU A 91 -5.41 4.30 6.53
CA GLU A 91 -6.21 4.68 7.70
C GLU A 91 -7.41 5.52 7.25
N GLU A 92 -8.62 5.05 7.56
CA GLU A 92 -9.85 5.85 7.56
C GLU A 92 -10.36 6.02 8.99
N ASP A 93 -11.26 6.99 9.22
CA ASP A 93 -11.62 7.50 10.55
C ASP A 93 -11.78 6.42 11.64
N ASP A 94 -12.46 5.32 11.32
CA ASP A 94 -12.69 4.21 12.25
C ASP A 94 -12.29 2.83 11.68
N SER A 95 -11.55 2.76 10.57
CA SER A 95 -11.19 1.48 9.95
C SER A 95 -9.90 1.48 9.14
N PHE A 96 -9.38 0.28 8.87
CA PHE A 96 -8.29 0.10 7.92
C PHE A 96 -8.84 -0.38 6.59
N GLN A 97 -8.39 0.24 5.50
CA GLN A 97 -8.66 -0.22 4.15
C GLN A 97 -7.38 -0.73 3.49
N LEU A 98 -7.55 -1.58 2.47
CA LEU A 98 -6.47 -2.13 1.67
C LEU A 98 -6.41 -1.45 0.30
N LEU A 99 -5.25 -0.89 -0.02
CA LEU A 99 -4.98 -0.29 -1.32
C LEU A 99 -4.09 -1.22 -2.14
N PRO A 100 -4.54 -1.70 -3.32
CA PRO A 100 -3.67 -2.45 -4.22
C PRO A 100 -2.39 -1.67 -4.55
N LEU A 101 -1.24 -2.33 -4.48
CA LEU A 101 0.04 -1.70 -4.74
C LEU A 101 0.11 -1.08 -6.13
N GLU A 102 -0.47 -1.74 -7.14
CA GLU A 102 -0.54 -1.26 -8.52
C GLU A 102 -1.21 0.12 -8.57
N ARG A 103 -2.31 0.27 -7.84
CA ARG A 103 -3.03 1.54 -7.73
C ARG A 103 -2.20 2.61 -7.02
N ALA A 104 -1.46 2.24 -5.97
CA ALA A 104 -0.56 3.16 -5.27
C ALA A 104 0.60 3.64 -6.17
N LEU A 105 1.13 2.77 -7.02
CA LEU A 105 2.18 3.11 -7.97
C LEU A 105 1.68 4.05 -9.06
N GLU A 106 0.48 3.80 -9.60
CA GLU A 106 -0.10 4.58 -10.69
C GLU A 106 -0.66 5.93 -10.22
N GLU A 107 -1.46 5.94 -9.15
CA GLU A 107 -2.20 7.13 -8.71
C GLU A 107 -1.41 7.98 -7.70
N LEU A 108 -0.67 7.34 -6.80
CA LEU A 108 0.10 8.04 -5.74
C LEU A 108 1.58 8.21 -6.08
N GLN A 109 2.02 7.72 -7.25
CA GLN A 109 3.39 7.84 -7.75
C GLN A 109 4.46 7.29 -6.80
N MET A 110 4.13 6.24 -6.03
CA MET A 110 5.01 5.63 -5.01
C MET A 110 6.14 4.77 -5.59
N ASN A 111 6.86 5.30 -6.60
CA ASN A 111 7.93 4.61 -7.31
C ASN A 111 9.09 4.18 -6.40
N GLU A 112 9.22 4.77 -5.21
CA GLU A 112 10.20 4.37 -4.20
C GLU A 112 10.02 2.94 -3.68
N LEU A 113 8.84 2.35 -3.86
CA LEU A 113 8.56 0.95 -3.52
C LEU A 113 9.16 -0.04 -4.53
N LEU A 114 9.78 0.46 -5.61
CA LEU A 114 10.45 -0.34 -6.64
C LEU A 114 11.98 -0.11 -6.58
N PRO A 115 12.82 -1.15 -6.74
CA PRO A 115 12.45 -2.56 -6.87
C PRO A 115 11.77 -3.10 -5.61
N PHE A 116 10.81 -3.97 -5.82
CA PHE A 116 9.95 -4.48 -4.76
C PHE A 116 10.74 -5.39 -3.83
N LYS A 117 10.84 -4.98 -2.55
CA LYS A 117 11.57 -5.70 -1.50
C LYS A 117 10.69 -5.83 -0.27
N TYR A 118 10.48 -7.05 0.21
CA TYR A 118 9.56 -7.30 1.31
C TYR A 118 10.03 -8.39 2.26
N ARG A 119 9.42 -8.43 3.43
CA ARG A 119 9.53 -9.56 4.36
C ARG A 119 8.16 -9.86 4.96
N THR A 120 7.83 -11.13 5.10
CA THR A 120 6.64 -11.58 5.81
C THR A 120 6.91 -11.66 7.31
N LEU A 121 5.87 -11.48 8.13
CA LEU A 121 5.97 -11.61 9.59
C LEU A 121 5.80 -13.05 10.07
N GLY A 122 5.14 -13.89 9.26
CA GLY A 122 5.08 -15.33 9.42
C GLY A 122 5.77 -16.03 8.26
N GLN A 123 6.46 -17.13 8.56
CA GLN A 123 6.98 -18.01 7.52
C GLN A 123 5.82 -18.66 6.77
N ILE A 124 5.95 -18.81 5.45
CA ILE A 124 4.95 -19.47 4.61
C ILE A 124 5.50 -20.83 4.21
N ASP A 125 4.77 -21.89 4.54
CA ASP A 125 5.17 -23.25 4.23
C ASP A 125 5.23 -23.46 2.71
N GLY A 126 6.37 -23.95 2.23
CA GLY A 126 6.61 -24.19 0.80
C GLY A 126 6.96 -22.95 -0.01
N ASP A 127 7.13 -21.78 0.62
CA ASP A 127 7.59 -20.56 -0.03
C ASP A 127 9.11 -20.62 -0.27
N THR A 128 9.50 -20.66 -1.55
CA THR A 128 10.91 -20.70 -2.00
C THR A 128 11.52 -19.32 -2.19
N TYR A 129 10.71 -18.26 -2.19
CA TYR A 129 11.15 -16.88 -2.32
C TYR A 129 11.59 -16.28 -0.97
N GLN A 130 11.14 -16.85 0.15
CA GLN A 130 11.58 -16.53 1.52
C GLN A 130 13.00 -17.04 1.86
N VAL A 131 13.95 -16.87 0.94
CA VAL A 131 15.32 -17.44 1.05
C VAL A 131 16.07 -16.96 2.29
N ASN A 132 15.87 -15.69 2.68
CA ASN A 132 16.58 -15.06 3.80
C ASN A 132 15.71 -14.89 5.04
N TRP A 133 14.54 -15.55 5.14
CA TRP A 133 13.62 -15.30 6.24
C TRP A 133 14.29 -15.50 7.61
N PRO A 134 14.08 -14.59 8.59
CA PRO A 134 13.10 -13.50 8.63
C PRO A 134 13.58 -12.14 8.05
N ASP A 135 14.70 -12.13 7.33
CA ASP A 135 15.19 -10.94 6.62
C ASP A 135 14.45 -10.73 5.29
N PHE A 136 14.60 -9.52 4.74
CA PHE A 136 13.97 -9.14 3.47
C PHE A 136 14.50 -9.95 2.29
N SER A 137 13.57 -10.37 1.43
CA SER A 137 13.83 -11.04 0.16
C SER A 137 13.51 -10.13 -1.02
#